data_AF-A0A9D1KB85-F1
#
_entry.id   AF-A0A9D1KB85-F1
#
_cell.length_a   1.000
_cell.length_b   1.000
_cell.length_c   1.000
_cell.angle_alpha   90.00
_cell.angle_beta   90.00
_cell.angle_gamma   90.00
#
_symmetry.space_group_name_H-M   'P 1'
#
loop_
_entity.id
_entity.type
_entity.pdbx_description
1 polymer ?
#
loop_
_entity_poly.entity_id
_entity_poly.type
_entity_poly.pdbx_seq_one_letter_code
_entity_poly.pdbx_strand_id
1 'polypeptide(L)'
;MYIDLVVLVVLILIVVMYFRRFSSFVYFIGIIDIFLRILTFIKNNIGLPDLAAVIDNYIPESILAIAGNYTDGILYTIIAWAYIGIMSIFLFYNTKFFIKKKKI
;
A
#
# COMPACT_ATOMS: atom_id res chain seq x y z
N MET A 1 -20.62 9.96 13.81
CA MET A 1 -20.95 10.67 12.55
C MET A 1 -20.10 11.92 12.31
N TYR A 2 -19.98 12.90 13.22
CA TYR A 2 -19.02 14.02 13.06
C TYR A 2 -17.62 13.73 13.60
N ILE A 3 -17.51 13.03 14.73
CA ILE A 3 -16.22 12.67 15.35
C ILE A 3 -15.42 11.72 14.44
N ASP A 4 -16.06 10.76 13.79
CA ASP A 4 -15.40 9.83 12.86
C ASP A 4 -14.79 10.56 11.65
N LEU A 5 -15.50 11.58 11.14
CA LEU A 5 -15.03 12.42 10.03
C LEU A 5 -13.85 13.31 10.43
N VAL A 6 -13.92 13.89 11.64
CA VAL A 6 -12.83 14.72 12.19
C VAL A 6 -11.58 13.88 12.44
N VAL A 7 -11.71 12.69 13.02
CA VAL A 7 -10.60 11.76 13.23
C VAL A 7 -9.96 11.37 11.91
N LEU A 8 -10.76 11.07 10.88
CA LEU A 8 -10.27 10.75 9.54
C LEU A 8 -9.45 11.90 8.93
N VAL A 9 -9.95 13.14 9.00
CA VAL A 9 -9.27 14.33 8.45
C VAL A 9 -7.95 14.59 9.18
N VAL A 10 -7.92 14.45 10.51
CA VAL A 10 -6.69 14.59 11.31
C VAL A 10 -5.67 13.52 10.96
N LEU A 11 -6.12 12.28 10.73
CA LEU A 11 -5.23 11.17 10.39
C LEU A 11 -4.59 11.36 9.00
N ILE A 12 -5.37 11.84 8.03
CA ILE A 12 -4.86 12.22 6.69
C ILE A 12 -3.84 13.36 6.82
N LEU A 13 -4.10 14.37 7.65
CA LEU A 13 -3.18 15.48 7.88
C LEU A 13 -1.86 15.01 8.51
N ILE A 14 -1.90 14.07 9.46
CA ILE A 14 -0.71 13.50 10.10
C ILE A 14 0.14 12.74 9.06
N VAL A 15 -0.50 11.91 8.23
CA VAL A 15 0.20 11.15 7.17
C VAL A 15 0.85 12.11 6.16
N VAL A 16 0.16 13.18 5.76
CA VAL A 16 0.70 14.19 4.84
C VAL A 16 1.85 14.99 5.48
N MET A 17 1.75 15.31 6.77
CA MET A 17 2.75 16.11 7.49
C MET A 17 4.02 15.32 7.86
N TYR A 18 3.89 14.01 8.13
CA TYR A 18 5.02 13.15 8.51
C TYR A 18 5.99 12.93 7.33
N PHE A 19 5.48 12.82 6.11
CA PHE A 19 6.31 12.69 4.92
C PHE A 19 6.62 14.07 4.32
N ARG A 20 7.74 14.68 4.73
CA ARG A 20 8.26 15.97 4.20
C ARG A 20 8.26 16.09 2.67
N ARG A 21 8.24 14.97 1.93
CA ARG A 21 7.84 14.92 0.52
C ARG A 21 6.83 13.80 0.32
N PHE A 22 5.62 14.18 -0.09
CA PHE A 22 4.56 13.25 -0.50
C PHE A 22 5.03 12.26 -1.58
N SER A 23 5.94 12.65 -2.47
CA SER A 23 6.51 11.74 -3.46
C SER A 23 7.27 10.56 -2.84
N SER A 24 8.10 10.80 -1.83
CA SER A 24 8.85 9.74 -1.14
C SER A 24 7.94 8.76 -0.41
N PHE A 25 6.82 9.25 0.14
CA PHE A 25 5.78 8.41 0.73
C PHE A 25 5.16 7.47 -0.29
N VAL A 26 4.70 8.02 -1.42
CA VAL A 26 4.06 7.27 -2.49
C VAL A 26 5.00 6.18 -3.03
N TYR A 27 6.30 6.49 -3.19
CA TYR A 27 7.30 5.50 -3.58
C TYR A 27 7.49 4.40 -2.54
N PHE A 28 7.58 4.74 -1.26
CA PHE A 28 7.74 3.77 -0.18
C PHE A 28 6.56 2.79 -0.11
N ILE A 29 5.33 3.31 -0.14
CA ILE A 29 4.10 2.50 -0.14
C ILE A 29 4.06 1.59 -1.38
N GLY A 30 4.34 2.13 -2.57
CA GLY A 30 4.36 1.33 -3.80
C GLY A 30 5.42 0.23 -3.82
N ILE A 31 6.62 0.51 -3.29
CA ILE A 31 7.70 -0.49 -3.19
C ILE A 31 7.30 -1.62 -2.24
N ILE A 32 6.79 -1.29 -1.05
CA ILE A 32 6.37 -2.30 -0.07
C ILE A 32 5.22 -3.14 -0.61
N ASP A 33 4.19 -2.53 -1.20
CA ASP A 33 3.06 -3.30 -1.72
C ASP A 33 3.49 -4.29 -2.82
N ILE A 34 4.33 -3.84 -3.76
CA ILE A 34 4.87 -4.71 -4.81
C ILE A 34 5.71 -5.84 -4.19
N PHE A 35 6.54 -5.54 -3.20
CA PHE A 35 7.34 -6.54 -2.50
C PHE A 35 6.48 -7.60 -1.83
N LEU A 36 5.44 -7.21 -1.10
CA LEU A 36 4.49 -8.14 -0.46
C LEU A 36 3.82 -9.04 -1.51
N ARG A 37 3.33 -8.45 -2.62
CA ARG A 37 2.71 -9.22 -3.71
C ARG A 37 3.66 -10.23 -4.35
N ILE A 38 4.92 -9.87 -4.53
CA ILE A 38 5.94 -10.79 -5.05
C ILE A 38 6.13 -11.96 -4.07
N LEU A 39 6.23 -11.69 -2.77
CA LEU A 39 6.35 -12.75 -1.76
C LEU A 39 5.13 -13.67 -1.73
N THR A 40 3.91 -13.11 -1.82
CA THR A 40 2.67 -13.89 -1.94
C THR A 40 2.67 -14.76 -3.20
N PHE A 41 3.15 -14.23 -4.32
CA PHE A 41 3.27 -15.00 -5.55
C PHE A 41 4.27 -16.16 -5.38
N ILE A 42 5.43 -15.92 -4.76
CA ILE A 42 6.43 -16.97 -4.49
C ILE A 42 5.84 -18.04 -3.57
N LYS A 43 5.23 -17.66 -2.45
CA LYS A 43 4.52 -18.56 -1.51
C LYS A 43 3.56 -19.49 -2.26
N ASN A 44 2.76 -18.94 -3.17
CA ASN A 44 1.72 -19.70 -3.85
C ASN A 44 2.27 -20.64 -4.95
N ASN A 45 3.53 -20.50 -5.37
CA ASN A 45 4.10 -21.24 -6.50
C ASN A 45 5.35 -22.07 -6.15
N ILE A 46 5.91 -21.94 -4.95
CA ILE A 46 7.16 -22.63 -4.55
C ILE A 46 7.01 -24.14 -4.32
N GLY A 47 5.77 -24.65 -4.12
CA GLY A 47 5.52 -26.08 -3.92
C GLY A 47 6.11 -26.66 -2.61
N LEU A 48 6.66 -25.81 -1.74
CA LEU A 48 7.24 -26.17 -0.44
C LEU A 48 6.29 -25.70 0.68
N PRO A 49 5.46 -26.61 1.24
CA PRO A 49 4.42 -26.24 2.22
C PRO A 49 5.00 -25.66 3.51
N ASP A 50 6.17 -26.12 3.97
CA ASP A 50 6.80 -25.61 5.19
C ASP A 50 7.23 -24.14 5.05
N LEU A 51 7.81 -23.77 3.91
CA LEU A 51 8.20 -22.39 3.64
C LEU A 51 6.97 -21.50 3.42
N ALA A 52 5.92 -22.03 2.77
CA ALA A 52 4.68 -21.30 2.58
C ALA A 52 3.99 -20.99 3.92
N ALA A 53 3.98 -21.94 4.86
CA ALA A 53 3.42 -21.75 6.19
C ALA A 53 4.18 -20.71 7.02
N VAL A 54 5.51 -20.66 6.91
CA VAL A 54 6.31 -19.62 7.58
C VAL A 54 5.99 -18.23 7.00
N ILE A 55 5.92 -18.11 5.68
CA ILE A 55 5.58 -16.83 5.04
C ILE A 55 4.19 -16.36 5.48
N ASP A 56 3.21 -17.26 5.57
CA ASP A 56 1.84 -16.92 5.95
C ASP A 56 1.71 -16.38 7.38
N ASN A 57 2.54 -16.88 8.30
CA ASN A 57 2.49 -16.48 9.70
C ASN A 57 3.07 -15.08 9.94
N TYR A 58 3.99 -14.61 9.11
CA TYR A 58 4.76 -13.38 9.36
C TYR A 58 4.57 -12.30 8.30
N ILE A 59 4.15 -12.66 7.09
CA ILE A 59 4.14 -11.75 5.94
C ILE A 59 2.72 -11.59 5.41
N PRO A 60 2.11 -10.40 5.54
CA PRO A 60 0.79 -10.13 5.00
C PRO A 60 0.81 -10.10 3.47
N GLU A 61 -0.31 -10.42 2.84
CA GLU A 61 -0.39 -10.55 1.38
C GLU A 61 -0.25 -9.23 0.62
N SER A 62 -0.66 -8.12 1.24
CA SER A 62 -0.59 -6.79 0.66
C SER A 62 -0.79 -5.74 1.75
N ILE A 63 -0.58 -4.47 1.41
CA ILE A 63 -0.87 -3.36 2.35
C ILE A 63 -2.37 -3.32 2.70
N LEU A 64 -3.25 -3.68 1.75
CA LEU A 64 -4.69 -3.77 2.02
C LEU A 64 -5.04 -4.93 2.95
N ALA A 65 -4.33 -6.06 2.87
CA ALA A 65 -4.52 -7.17 3.80
C ALA A 65 -4.16 -6.77 5.23
N ILE A 66 -3.11 -5.95 5.41
CA ILE A 66 -2.79 -5.35 6.71
C ILE A 66 -3.96 -4.48 7.17
N ALA A 67 -4.46 -3.58 6.34
CA ALA A 67 -5.57 -2.71 6.69
C ALA A 67 -6.85 -3.50 7.07
N GLY A 68 -7.15 -4.57 6.33
CA GLY A 68 -8.30 -5.45 6.60
C GLY A 68 -8.22 -6.21 7.91
N ASN A 69 -7.02 -6.45 8.46
CA ASN A 69 -6.88 -7.09 9.77
C ASN A 69 -7.20 -6.15 10.95
N TYR A 70 -7.18 -4.84 10.73
CA TYR A 70 -7.36 -3.84 11.79
C TYR A 70 -8.60 -2.95 11.60
N THR A 71 -9.23 -2.99 10.44
CA THR A 71 -10.36 -2.12 10.11
C THR A 71 -11.42 -2.86 9.33
N ASP A 72 -12.68 -2.59 9.65
CA ASP A 72 -13.85 -3.23 9.03
C ASP A 72 -14.84 -2.19 8.50
N GLY A 73 -15.68 -2.63 7.54
CA GLY A 73 -16.82 -1.86 7.03
C GLY A 73 -16.44 -0.58 6.30
N ILE A 74 -17.04 0.54 6.71
CA ILE A 74 -16.86 1.86 6.06
C ILE A 74 -15.43 2.37 6.20
N LEU A 75 -14.79 2.15 7.36
CA LEU A 75 -13.41 2.59 7.59
C LEU A 75 -12.43 1.88 6.65
N TYR A 76 -12.55 0.56 6.51
CA TYR A 76 -11.78 -0.21 5.54
C TYR A 76 -11.97 0.30 4.12
N THR A 77 -13.23 0.58 3.73
CA THR A 77 -13.56 1.10 2.40
C THR A 77 -12.86 2.42 2.11
N ILE A 78 -12.86 3.35 3.07
CA ILE A 78 -12.17 4.65 2.93
C ILE A 78 -10.66 4.46 2.79
N ILE A 79 -10.06 3.58 3.61
CA ILE A 79 -8.63 3.27 3.55
C ILE A 79 -8.27 2.63 2.19
N ALA A 80 -9.11 1.72 1.69
CA ALA A 80 -8.92 1.09 0.40
C ALA A 80 -8.93 2.11 -0.74
N TRP A 81 -9.85 3.07 -0.73
CA TRP A 81 -9.87 4.16 -1.72
C TRP A 81 -8.67 5.10 -1.61
N ALA A 82 -8.24 5.43 -0.39
CA ALA A 82 -7.03 6.23 -0.17
C ALA A 82 -5.78 5.50 -0.71
N TYR A 83 -5.68 4.20 -0.46
CA TYR A 83 -4.64 3.33 -1.00
C TYR A 83 -4.65 3.30 -2.54
N ILE A 84 -5.82 3.14 -3.18
CA ILE A 84 -5.96 3.19 -4.65
C ILE A 84 -5.46 4.54 -5.21
N GLY A 85 -5.78 5.65 -4.53
CA GLY A 85 -5.31 6.97 -4.90
C GLY A 85 -3.77 7.06 -4.86
N ILE A 86 -3.15 6.59 -3.77
CA ILE A 86 -1.68 6.54 -3.63
C ILE A 86 -1.04 5.70 -4.73
N MET A 87 -1.57 4.49 -4.99
CA MET A 87 -1.04 3.59 -6.01
C MET A 87 -1.19 4.15 -7.43
N SER A 88 -2.27 4.90 -7.70
CA SER A 88 -2.47 5.59 -8.98
C SER A 88 -1.43 6.70 -9.19
N ILE A 89 -1.11 7.46 -8.14
CA ILE A 89 -0.06 8.49 -8.19
C ILE A 89 1.32 7.84 -8.35
N PHE A 90 1.58 6.72 -7.65
CA PHE A 90 2.80 5.95 -7.80
C PHE A 90 2.99 5.49 -9.26
N LEU A 91 1.94 4.92 -9.86
CA LEU A 91 1.97 4.49 -11.26
C LEU A 91 2.26 5.68 -12.18
N PHE A 92 1.55 6.80 -12.00
CA PHE A 92 1.76 8.01 -12.78
C PHE A 92 3.21 8.51 -12.71
N TYR A 93 3.82 8.55 -11.51
CA TYR A 93 5.22 8.95 -11.36
C TYR A 93 6.18 8.01 -12.08
N ASN A 94 5.98 6.70 -11.97
CA ASN A 94 6.79 5.70 -12.67
C ASN A 94 6.64 5.81 -14.20
N THR A 95 5.42 5.93 -14.71
CA THR A 95 5.15 6.09 -16.15
C THR A 95 5.74 7.40 -16.68
N LYS A 96 5.58 8.51 -15.96
CA LYS A 96 6.16 9.80 -16.33
C LYS A 96 7.69 9.74 -16.38
N PHE A 97 8.32 9.08 -15.41
CA PHE A 97 9.76 8.87 -15.39
C PHE A 97 10.23 8.02 -16.58
N PHE A 98 9.53 6.91 -16.86
CA PHE A 98 9.83 6.03 -17.98
C PHE A 98 9.72 6.74 -19.34
N ILE A 99 8.65 7.52 -19.57
CA ILE A 99 8.46 8.29 -20.80
C ILE A 99 9.54 9.38 -20.95
N LYS A 100 9.92 10.06 -19.86
CA LYS A 100 11.01 11.05 -19.91
C LYS A 100 12.36 10.43 -20.30
N LYS A 101 12.64 9.19 -19.89
CA LYS A 101 13.87 8.48 -20.30
C LYS A 101 13.94 8.21 -21.81
N LYS A 102 12.80 8.18 -22.52
CA LYS A 102 12.74 8.01 -23.98
C LYS A 102 13.18 9.24 -24.80
N LYS A 103 13.54 10.35 -24.15
CA LYS A 103 14.05 11.59 -24.79
C LYS A 103 15.57 11.75 -24.69
N ILE A 104 16.31 10.64 -24.58
CA ILE A 104 17.78 10.62 -24.73
C ILE A 104 18.10 9.85 -26.00
#